data_AF-A0A7R6X7M8-F1
#
_entry.id   AF-A0A7R6X7M8-F1
#
_cell.length_a   1.000
_cell.length_b   1.000
_cell.length_c   1.000
_cell.angle_alpha   90.00
_cell.angle_beta   90.00
_cell.angle_gamma   90.00
#
_symmetry.space_group_name_H-M   'P 1'
#
loop_
_entity.id
_entity.type
_entity.pdbx_description
1 polymer ?
#
loop_
_entity_poly.entity_id
_entity_poly.type
_entity_poly.pdbx_seq_one_letter_code
_entity_poly.pdbx_strand_id
1 'polypeptide(L)'
;MLKEMDREAASTSYMWAYRSSENSDEPIVLLAYQPGRGQIHPQAFLGDYRGIVMSDGYSAWRTLEGATHLGCMAHSRRRFVDALKARTGRRNRRSGSSNSSTGLKGRRGTDTGEG
;
A
#
# COMPACT_ATOMS: atom_id res chain seq x y z
N MET A 1 18.86 10.23 14.77
CA MET A 1 18.79 10.81 13.41
C MET A 1 19.93 10.19 12.61
N LEU A 2 19.65 9.41 11.56
CA LEU A 2 20.72 8.86 10.72
C LEU A 2 21.39 10.02 9.98
N LYS A 3 22.71 10.11 10.07
CA LYS A 3 23.51 11.17 9.45
C LYS A 3 23.94 10.70 8.07
N GLU A 4 23.03 10.85 7.10
CA GLU A 4 23.33 10.59 5.70
C GLU A 4 24.12 11.80 5.15
N MET A 5 25.36 11.57 4.67
CA MET A 5 26.12 12.63 3.98
C MET A 5 25.30 13.06 2.76
N ASP A 6 25.06 14.36 2.63
CA ASP A 6 24.30 15.00 1.54
C ASP A 6 22.77 14.80 1.55
N ARG A 7 22.16 14.45 2.69
CA ARG A 7 20.69 14.52 2.84
C ARG A 7 20.25 15.32 4.06
N GLU A 8 19.25 16.17 3.82
CA GLU A 8 18.56 16.89 4.88
C GLU A 8 18.02 15.92 5.91
N ALA A 9 18.21 16.27 7.17
CA ALA A 9 17.95 15.35 8.26
C ALA A 9 16.44 15.04 8.44
N ALA A 10 15.57 15.87 7.86
CA ALA A 10 14.11 15.66 7.78
C ALA A 10 13.65 14.90 6.53
N SER A 11 14.56 14.43 5.68
CA SER A 11 14.21 13.72 4.45
C SER A 11 13.56 12.35 4.74
N THR A 12 12.60 11.95 3.90
CA THR A 12 11.94 10.64 4.05
C THR A 12 12.90 9.53 3.64
N SER A 13 13.20 8.62 4.57
CA SER A 13 13.91 7.36 4.30
C SER A 13 12.97 6.17 4.48
N TYR A 14 13.25 5.10 3.78
CA TYR A 14 12.50 3.85 3.83
C TYR A 14 13.36 2.77 4.46
N MET A 15 12.72 1.85 5.17
CA MET A 15 13.36 0.66 5.72
C MET A 15 12.89 -0.56 4.94
N TRP A 16 13.83 -1.25 4.31
CA TRP A 16 13.60 -2.54 3.68
C TRP A 16 13.89 -3.63 4.71
N ALA A 17 12.90 -4.46 5.00
CA ALA A 17 13.02 -5.57 5.93
C ALA A 17 13.15 -6.89 5.18
N TYR A 18 14.21 -7.63 5.46
CA TYR A 18 14.47 -8.96 4.94
C TYR A 18 14.60 -9.93 6.11
N ARG A 19 14.11 -11.15 5.92
CA ARG A 19 14.10 -12.18 6.96
C ARG A 19 14.24 -13.53 6.28
N SER A 20 15.10 -14.39 6.84
CA SER A 20 15.29 -15.76 6.33
C SER A 20 14.03 -16.62 6.54
N SER A 21 14.00 -17.83 5.99
CA SER A 21 12.99 -18.79 6.44
C SER A 21 13.17 -19.09 7.93
N GLU A 22 12.10 -19.55 8.59
CA GLU A 22 12.15 -20.04 9.97
C GLU A 22 13.05 -21.28 10.09
N ASN A 23 13.15 -22.05 9.00
CA ASN A 23 13.93 -23.27 8.92
C ASN A 23 15.34 -23.02 8.34
N SER A 24 15.84 -21.78 8.40
CA SER A 24 17.20 -21.45 7.95
C SER A 24 18.19 -21.89 9.02
N ASP A 25 19.23 -22.64 8.64
CA ASP A 25 20.31 -23.05 9.55
C ASP A 25 20.98 -21.83 10.22
N GLU A 26 21.10 -20.74 9.45
CA GLU A 26 21.54 -19.44 9.92
C GLU A 26 20.39 -18.43 9.75
N PRO A 27 19.61 -18.16 10.80
CA PRO A 27 18.50 -17.22 10.72
C PRO A 27 18.99 -15.77 10.74
N ILE A 28 18.50 -14.96 9.81
CA ILE A 28 18.85 -13.54 9.72
C ILE A 28 17.61 -12.64 9.69
N VAL A 29 17.74 -11.47 10.30
CA VAL A 29 16.83 -10.33 10.15
C VAL A 29 17.68 -9.13 9.75
N LEU A 30 17.43 -8.58 8.57
CA LEU A 30 18.14 -7.41 8.05
C LEU A 30 17.16 -6.26 7.87
N LEU A 31 17.52 -5.11 8.45
CA LEU A 31 16.82 -3.84 8.25
C LEU A 31 17.76 -2.89 7.49
N ALA A 32 17.50 -2.73 6.19
CA ALA A 32 18.30 -1.88 5.32
C ALA A 32 17.63 -0.52 5.14
N TYR A 33 18.27 0.53 5.65
CA TYR A 33 17.83 1.91 5.43
C TYR A 33 18.21 2.37 4.02
N GLN A 34 17.23 2.93 3.30
CA GLN A 34 17.40 3.37 1.92
C GLN A 34 16.71 4.72 1.70
N PRO A 35 17.29 5.60 0.85
CA PRO A 35 16.67 6.88 0.52
C PRO A 35 15.38 6.73 -0.29
N GLY A 36 15.15 5.55 -0.88
CA GLY A 36 14.01 5.27 -1.74
C GLY A 36 13.31 3.95 -1.42
N ARG A 37 12.13 3.81 -2.03
CA ARG A 37 11.30 2.59 -2.05
C ARG A 37 11.19 1.98 -3.45
N GLY A 38 12.14 2.31 -4.33
CA GLY A 38 12.20 1.81 -5.70
C GLY A 38 12.73 0.37 -5.77
N GLN A 39 12.46 -0.29 -6.89
CA GLN A 39 12.90 -1.67 -7.17
C GLN A 39 14.43 -1.86 -7.17
N ILE A 40 15.20 -0.78 -7.32
CA ILE A 40 16.66 -0.82 -7.29
C ILE A 40 17.21 -1.43 -6.00
N HIS A 41 16.54 -1.23 -4.86
CA HIS A 41 17.01 -1.73 -3.56
C HIS A 41 16.87 -3.26 -3.41
N PRO A 42 15.70 -3.88 -3.65
CA PRO A 42 15.60 -5.33 -3.63
C PRO A 42 16.39 -6.00 -4.76
N GLN A 43 16.52 -5.36 -5.92
CA GLN A 43 17.39 -5.85 -7.00
C GLN A 43 18.86 -5.88 -6.59
N ALA A 44 19.37 -4.81 -5.98
CA ALA A 44 20.76 -4.76 -5.53
C ALA A 44 21.05 -5.76 -4.41
N PHE A 45 20.11 -5.98 -3.48
CA PHE A 45 20.30 -6.89 -2.36
C PHE A 45 20.16 -8.37 -2.75
N LEU A 46 19.13 -8.72 -3.51
CA LEU A 46 18.83 -10.12 -3.86
C LEU A 46 19.52 -10.56 -5.16
N GLY A 47 19.89 -9.64 -6.04
CA GLY A 47 20.56 -9.95 -7.30
C GLY A 47 19.83 -11.05 -8.09
N ASP A 48 20.59 -12.07 -8.49
CA ASP A 48 20.09 -13.24 -9.22
C ASP A 48 19.52 -14.34 -8.31
N TYR A 49 19.00 -14.00 -7.13
CA TYR A 49 18.37 -14.97 -6.24
C TYR A 49 17.20 -15.70 -6.94
N ARG A 50 17.26 -17.03 -6.92
CA ARG A 50 16.28 -17.93 -7.59
C ARG A 50 15.42 -18.73 -6.63
N GLY A 51 15.47 -18.42 -5.34
CA GLY A 51 14.66 -19.09 -4.33
C GLY A 51 13.25 -18.51 -4.22
N ILE A 52 12.68 -18.62 -3.02
CA ILE A 52 11.32 -18.19 -2.71
C ILE A 52 11.35 -16.82 -2.03
N VAL A 53 10.55 -15.89 -2.53
CA VAL A 53 10.35 -14.56 -1.92
C VAL A 53 8.89 -14.42 -1.50
N MET A 54 8.63 -14.45 -0.20
CA MET A 54 7.33 -14.09 0.36
C MET A 54 7.28 -12.59 0.65
N SER A 55 6.37 -11.87 -0.01
CA SER A 55 6.26 -10.41 0.15
C SER A 55 4.85 -9.96 0.54
N ASP A 56 4.71 -8.70 0.92
CA ASP A 56 3.44 -8.01 1.17
C ASP A 56 2.61 -7.72 -0.10
N GLY A 57 3.14 -8.11 -1.26
CA GLY A 57 2.57 -7.84 -2.58
C GLY A 57 2.93 -6.48 -3.16
N TYR A 58 3.89 -5.75 -2.58
CA TYR A 58 4.40 -4.52 -3.18
C TYR A 58 5.07 -4.78 -4.54
N SER A 59 4.83 -3.91 -5.52
CA SER A 59 5.22 -4.15 -6.91
C SER A 59 6.73 -4.20 -7.13
N ALA A 60 7.52 -3.53 -6.30
CA ALA A 60 8.98 -3.53 -6.41
C ALA A 60 9.59 -4.93 -6.26
N TRP A 61 8.92 -5.86 -5.58
CA TRP A 61 9.39 -7.24 -5.48
C TRP A 61 9.26 -8.01 -6.80
N ARG A 62 8.28 -7.65 -7.64
CA ARG A 62 7.96 -8.39 -8.88
C ARG A 62 9.04 -8.28 -9.95
N THR A 63 10.01 -7.39 -9.79
CA THR A 63 11.14 -7.24 -10.72
C THR A 63 12.23 -8.28 -10.50
N LEU A 64 12.10 -9.15 -9.50
CA LEU A 64 13.00 -10.27 -9.26
C LEU A 64 12.54 -11.48 -10.08
N GLU A 65 12.83 -11.45 -11.39
CA GLU A 65 12.27 -12.41 -12.36
C GLU A 65 12.73 -13.86 -12.12
N GLY A 66 13.91 -14.07 -11.53
CA GLY A 66 14.42 -15.40 -11.21
C GLY A 66 13.78 -16.04 -9.98
N ALA A 67 13.10 -15.27 -9.14
CA ALA A 67 12.55 -15.74 -7.88
C ALA A 67 11.12 -16.30 -8.03
N THR A 68 10.78 -17.29 -7.22
CA THR A 68 9.39 -17.74 -7.04
C THR A 68 8.70 -16.84 -6.02
N HIS A 69 7.64 -16.15 -6.45
CA HIS A 69 6.95 -15.16 -5.63
C HIS A 69 5.77 -15.74 -4.85
N LEU A 70 5.74 -15.51 -3.54
CA LEU A 70 4.62 -15.84 -2.66
C LEU A 70 4.00 -14.57 -2.04
N GLY A 71 2.68 -14.56 -1.92
CA GLY A 71 1.96 -13.50 -1.22
C GLY A 71 1.82 -13.78 0.27
N CYS A 72 2.12 -12.79 1.12
CA CYS A 72 1.95 -12.89 2.56
C CYS A 72 0.45 -12.88 2.93
N MET A 73 -0.04 -13.97 3.52
CA MET A 73 -1.46 -14.13 3.89
C MET A 73 -1.93 -13.13 4.95
N ALA A 74 -1.05 -12.67 5.84
CA ALA A 74 -1.39 -11.62 6.79
C ALA A 74 -1.73 -10.29 6.08
N HIS A 75 -0.96 -9.94 5.03
CA HIS A 75 -1.22 -8.76 4.21
C HIS A 75 -2.52 -8.91 3.40
N SER A 76 -2.75 -10.08 2.80
CA SER A 76 -3.99 -10.39 2.10
C SER A 76 -5.20 -10.26 3.03
N ARG A 77 -5.18 -10.90 4.20
CA ARG A 77 -6.26 -10.85 5.19
C ARG A 77 -6.59 -9.43 5.62
N ARG A 78 -5.58 -8.59 5.90
CA ARG A 78 -5.80 -7.17 6.25
C ARG A 78 -6.58 -6.44 5.17
N ARG A 79 -6.16 -6.56 3.90
CA ARG A 79 -6.85 -5.93 2.77
C ARG A 79 -8.31 -6.39 2.63
N PHE A 80 -8.58 -7.68 2.82
CA PHE A 80 -9.95 -8.20 2.83
C PHE A 80 -10.79 -7.63 3.97
N VAL A 81 -10.26 -7.59 5.19
CA VAL A 81 -10.94 -7.01 6.35
C VAL A 81 -11.22 -5.52 6.14
N ASP A 82 -10.27 -4.77 5.60
CA ASP A 82 -10.43 -3.34 5.34
C ASP A 82 -11.49 -3.09 4.25
N ALA A 83 -11.54 -3.92 3.21
CA ALA A 83 -12.60 -3.87 2.20
C ALA A 83 -13.99 -4.15 2.80
N LEU A 84 -14.10 -5.13 3.71
CA LEU A 84 -15.36 -5.42 4.42
C LEU A 84 -15.81 -4.24 5.28
N LYS A 85 -14.89 -3.60 6.00
CA LYS A 85 -15.16 -2.38 6.81
C LYS A 85 -15.58 -1.20 5.93
N ALA A 86 -14.93 -0.98 4.79
CA ALA A 86 -15.28 0.08 3.86
C ALA A 86 -16.72 -0.09 3.32
N ARG A 87 -17.13 -1.34 3.06
CA ARG A 87 -18.49 -1.68 2.66
C ARG A 87 -19.52 -1.40 3.76
N THR A 88 -19.24 -1.78 5.01
CA THR A 88 -20.16 -1.51 6.13
C THR A 88 -20.26 -0.01 6.42
N GLY A 89 -19.14 0.73 6.38
CA GLY A 89 -19.13 2.18 6.50
C GLY A 89 -19.94 2.89 5.41
N ARG A 90 -19.86 2.44 4.15
CA ARG A 90 -20.72 2.96 3.06
C ARG A 90 -22.20 2.69 3.28
N ARG A 91 -22.56 1.49 3.79
CA ARG A 91 -23.96 1.15 4.12
C ARG A 91 -24.50 2.07 5.21
N ASN A 92 -23.71 2.30 6.26
CA ASN A 92 -24.11 3.15 7.39
C ASN A 92 -24.28 4.63 6.97
N ARG A 93 -23.46 5.12 6.04
CA ARG A 93 -23.65 6.44 5.40
C ARG A 93 -24.92 6.54 4.57
N ARG A 94 -25.32 5.46 3.90
CA ARG A 94 -26.57 5.43 3.10
C ARG A 94 -27.82 5.35 3.98
N SER A 95 -27.78 4.62 5.10
CA SER A 95 -28.90 4.56 6.06
C SER A 95 -29.03 5.79 6.94
N GLY A 96 -28.00 6.63 7.03
CA GLY A 96 -28.06 7.94 7.70
C GLY A 96 -28.60 9.09 6.84
N SER A 97 -28.95 8.83 5.58
CA SER A 97 -29.58 9.81 4.67
C SER A 97 -31.07 9.51 4.51
N SER A 98 -31.81 9.51 5.62
CA SER A 98 -33.27 9.61 5.60
C SER A 98 -33.70 10.77 6.50
N ASN A 99 -34.28 11.78 5.86
CA ASN A 99 -34.95 12.98 6.36
C ASN A 99 -34.11 14.21 6.72
N SER A 100 -33.92 15.09 5.72
CA SER A 100 -34.27 16.50 5.88
C SER A 100 -35.18 16.92 4.73
N SER A 101 -36.46 17.11 5.06
CA SER A 101 -37.43 17.76 4.20
C SER A 101 -36.99 19.20 3.95
N THR A 102 -36.39 19.49 2.79
CA THR A 102 -36.29 20.86 2.30
C THR A 102 -37.54 21.14 1.48
N GLY A 103 -38.33 22.10 1.96
CA GLY A 103 -39.65 22.43 1.45
C GLY A 103 -39.66 22.78 -0.04
N LEU A 104 -40.72 22.33 -0.71
CA LEU A 104 -41.14 22.87 -1.99
C LEU A 104 -41.36 24.38 -1.87
N LYS A 105 -40.60 25.18 -2.61
CA LYS A 105 -41.02 26.52 -3.01
C LYS A 105 -41.19 26.54 -4.52
N GLY A 106 -42.43 26.75 -4.96
CA GLY A 106 -42.84 26.65 -6.34
C GLY A 106 -42.43 27.84 -7.22
N ARG A 107 -42.08 27.47 -8.45
CA ARG A 107 -42.48 28.01 -9.77
C ARG A 107 -42.07 29.44 -10.24
N ARG A 108 -41.69 29.40 -11.53
CA ARG A 108 -41.58 30.42 -12.62
C ARG A 108 -40.13 30.77 -12.90
N GLY A 109 -39.54 30.62 -14.09
CA GLY A 109 -40.01 30.56 -15.49
C GLY A 109 -39.04 31.41 -16.33
N THR A 110 -38.91 31.17 -17.65
CA THR A 110 -37.94 31.71 -18.66
C THR A 110 -36.63 30.90 -18.71
N ASP A 111 -36.33 30.07 -19.72
CA ASP A 111 -36.24 30.19 -21.19
C ASP A 111 -35.03 31.02 -21.68
N THR A 112 -34.43 30.54 -22.78
CA THR A 112 -33.15 30.88 -23.46
C THR A 112 -31.91 30.17 -22.88
N GLY A 113 -31.03 29.50 -23.63
CA GLY A 113 -30.80 29.38 -25.07
C GLY A 113 -29.27 29.37 -25.31
N GLU A 114 -28.76 28.30 -25.93
CA GLU A 114 -27.53 28.16 -26.74
C GLU A 114 -26.15 28.72 -26.29
N GLY A 115 -25.11 27.91 -26.52
CA GLY A 115 -23.68 28.28 -26.44
C GLY A 115 -22.77 27.10 -26.19
#